data_AF-A0A422Z9K8-F1
#
_entry.id   AF-A0A422Z9K8-F1
#
_cell.length_a   1.000
_cell.length_b   1.000
_cell.length_c   1.000
_cell.angle_alpha   90.00
_cell.angle_beta   90.00
_cell.angle_gamma   90.00
#
_symmetry.space_group_name_H-M   'P 1'
#
loop_
_entity.id
_entity.type
_entity.pdbx_description
1 polymer ?
#
loop_
_entity_poly.entity_id
_entity_poly.type
_entity_poly.pdbx_seq_one_letter_code
_entity_poly.pdbx_strand_id
1 'polypeptide(L)'
;MKIYLTINESFKKYLKPGNDRAFFLKIPDAIPSLFEGLECDLVIVGGSDYICIDDFSRIIIDKNSNFYNDISEQLSKSGTIEISKLLTAKNNKSFFSQVMSDNSYYQIKDILKTKSKRFLLKIRDIGALSEYKGDVKPNRYILDRLLVTNKQKYAYSKGIKYISSRSDKAYISKTAVDNLSCEIQHPIENYTIALNFNNNALGRTPINVFIGKNATGKSFALKHISHEFISGHSSSDVINKVIVISNTIQDQYVKNQKQFKKISKGIPVDYEYYSAVSKKSFNEEDGITSPKLQTLISKVIDRSNTEKLPFDPLIILDKHIKKVLNQVDSRFTLDSGVSLSSLWDLKLFALNGSVRLDEVWFIEKINGLREIIYSSGQYYALFLMAYILSSIQNNSIILIDEIENFLHPNLIISLISSLSDLLISTNSICLIATHSLYVAREIPRSGVHIFEKDIDNSIYTFNPNIETYGEDLQKLSAYVFFSKDRESKYNEKIKNIAKRYNTKKDLIDDLHGDLSYSLLSRIADKIDENKKTK
;
A
#
# COMPACT_ATOMS: atom_id res chain seq x y z
N MET A 1 30.11 22.31 -8.94
CA MET A 1 29.34 21.07 -9.19
C MET A 1 29.13 20.95 -10.68
N LYS A 2 29.96 20.12 -11.31
CA LYS A 2 29.93 19.80 -12.73
C LYS A 2 28.96 18.65 -12.94
N ILE A 3 28.08 18.77 -13.93
CA ILE A 3 27.11 17.74 -14.26
C ILE A 3 27.27 17.41 -15.73
N TYR A 4 27.31 16.12 -16.01
CA TYR A 4 27.54 15.55 -17.31
C TYR A 4 26.34 14.70 -17.73
N LEU A 5 26.09 14.63 -19.03
CA LEU A 5 25.29 13.59 -19.65
C LEU A 5 26.28 12.63 -20.32
N THR A 6 26.10 11.33 -20.14
CA THR A 6 27.03 10.31 -20.64
C THR A 6 26.27 9.14 -21.23
N ILE A 7 26.81 8.56 -22.30
CA ILE A 7 26.28 7.34 -22.90
C ILE A 7 27.01 6.14 -22.33
N ASN A 8 26.28 5.11 -21.93
CA ASN A 8 26.81 3.85 -21.42
C ASN A 8 27.92 4.10 -20.37
N GLU A 9 29.05 3.40 -20.52
CA GLU A 9 30.17 3.44 -19.58
C GLU A 9 31.20 4.53 -19.89
N SER A 10 30.89 5.51 -20.75
CA SER A 10 31.85 6.55 -21.17
C SER A 10 32.40 7.38 -20.00
N PHE A 11 31.65 7.48 -18.89
CA PHE A 11 32.09 8.16 -17.67
C PHE A 11 33.33 7.53 -17.03
N LYS A 12 33.63 6.25 -17.28
CA LYS A 12 34.78 5.54 -16.68
C LYS A 12 36.12 6.21 -17.02
N LYS A 13 36.21 6.95 -18.14
CA LYS A 13 37.38 7.77 -18.51
C LYS A 13 37.71 8.87 -17.47
N TYR A 14 36.76 9.19 -16.59
CA TYR A 14 36.87 10.21 -15.56
C TYR A 14 37.21 9.65 -14.16
N LEU A 15 37.36 8.32 -14.02
CA LEU A 15 37.86 7.67 -12.80
C LEU A 15 39.37 7.90 -12.68
N LYS A 16 39.77 9.03 -12.09
CA LYS A 16 41.17 9.41 -11.90
C LYS A 16 41.42 9.84 -10.45
N PRO A 17 42.55 9.44 -9.84
CA PRO A 17 42.94 9.91 -8.50
C PRO A 17 42.96 11.44 -8.45
N GLY A 18 42.38 12.03 -7.40
CA GLY A 18 42.38 13.49 -7.19
C GLY A 18 41.30 14.28 -7.95
N ASN A 19 40.41 13.63 -8.71
CA ASN A 19 39.28 14.32 -9.32
C ASN A 19 38.23 14.74 -8.27
N ASP A 20 37.79 15.99 -8.34
CA ASP A 20 36.60 16.48 -7.65
C ASP A 20 35.36 15.66 -7.99
N ARG A 21 34.41 15.55 -7.04
CA ARG A 21 33.15 14.85 -7.27
C ARG A 21 32.42 15.37 -8.50
N ALA A 22 32.20 14.49 -9.46
CA ALA A 22 31.48 14.74 -10.71
C ALA A 22 30.22 13.87 -10.80
N PHE A 23 29.18 14.41 -11.44
CA PHE A 23 27.86 13.80 -11.53
C PHE A 23 27.54 13.53 -12.99
N PHE A 24 27.17 12.30 -13.31
CA PHE A 24 26.89 11.86 -14.67
C PHE A 24 25.47 11.28 -14.70
N LEU A 25 24.61 11.87 -15.53
CA LEU A 25 23.35 11.25 -15.93
C LEU A 25 23.69 10.26 -17.04
N LYS A 26 23.61 8.96 -16.74
CA LYS A 26 23.99 7.87 -17.63
C LYS A 26 22.77 7.40 -18.40
N ILE A 27 22.78 7.60 -19.70
CA ILE A 27 21.72 7.13 -20.60
C ILE A 27 22.19 5.91 -21.41
N PRO A 28 21.26 5.04 -21.84
CA PRO A 28 21.56 4.04 -22.86
C PRO A 28 21.92 4.73 -24.19
N ASP A 29 22.54 3.97 -25.11
CA ASP A 29 22.87 4.44 -26.46
C ASP A 29 21.62 4.53 -27.37
N ALA A 30 20.73 5.44 -26.98
CA ALA A 30 19.44 5.72 -27.60
C ALA A 30 19.24 7.24 -27.71
N ILE A 31 20.28 7.95 -28.17
CA ILE A 31 20.27 9.42 -28.35
C ILE A 31 19.00 9.91 -29.09
N PRO A 32 18.52 9.25 -30.17
CA PRO A 32 17.31 9.68 -30.85
C PRO A 32 16.06 9.74 -29.95
N SER A 33 16.00 8.95 -28.88
CA SER A 33 14.84 8.92 -27.97
C SER A 33 14.87 10.02 -26.90
N LEU A 34 15.91 10.87 -26.85
CA LEU A 34 16.03 11.94 -25.86
C LEU A 34 14.86 12.95 -25.91
N PHE A 35 14.22 13.12 -27.07
CA PHE A 35 13.04 13.97 -27.15
C PHE A 35 11.75 13.30 -26.66
N GLU A 36 11.71 11.97 -26.60
CA GLU A 36 10.55 11.18 -26.15
C GLU A 36 10.52 11.01 -24.62
N GLY A 37 11.61 11.38 -23.95
CA GLY A 37 11.82 11.10 -22.55
C GLY A 37 12.60 9.80 -22.39
N LEU A 38 13.79 9.87 -21.81
CA LEU A 38 14.69 8.73 -21.64
C LEU A 38 15.05 8.56 -20.17
N GLU A 39 15.00 7.33 -19.68
CA GLU A 39 15.44 6.99 -18.33
C GLU A 39 16.97 7.02 -18.25
N CYS A 40 17.48 7.48 -17.11
CA CYS A 40 18.90 7.58 -16.86
C CYS A 40 19.24 7.25 -15.40
N ASP A 41 20.41 6.66 -15.23
CA ASP A 41 21.00 6.41 -13.93
C ASP A 41 21.81 7.63 -13.49
N LEU A 42 22.00 7.80 -12.19
CA LEU A 42 22.96 8.77 -11.68
C LEU A 42 24.23 8.08 -11.25
N VAL A 43 25.33 8.44 -11.90
CA VAL A 43 26.67 8.02 -11.51
C VAL A 43 27.39 9.18 -10.83
N ILE A 44 27.88 8.94 -9.62
CA ILE A 44 28.65 9.90 -8.81
C ILE A 44 30.08 9.40 -8.73
N VAL A 45 30.98 10.04 -9.46
CA VAL A 45 32.40 9.69 -9.49
C VAL A 45 33.15 10.47 -8.40
N GLY A 46 33.98 9.78 -7.64
CA GLY A 46 34.88 10.36 -6.65
C GLY A 46 36.24 9.66 -6.67
N GLY A 47 37.26 10.31 -7.23
CA GLY A 47 38.58 9.69 -7.39
C GLY A 47 38.54 8.51 -8.36
N SER A 48 38.98 7.34 -7.90
CA SER A 48 39.03 6.09 -8.67
C SER A 48 37.78 5.22 -8.55
N ASP A 49 36.76 5.66 -7.81
CA ASP A 49 35.56 4.89 -7.54
C ASP A 49 34.28 5.68 -7.86
N TYR A 50 33.14 4.99 -7.93
CA TYR A 50 31.84 5.59 -8.22
C TYR A 50 30.69 4.92 -7.48
N ILE A 51 29.63 5.70 -7.27
CA ILE A 51 28.33 5.24 -6.78
C ILE A 51 27.35 5.34 -7.95
N CYS A 52 26.59 4.29 -8.22
CA CYS A 52 25.49 4.29 -9.18
C CYS A 52 24.15 4.30 -8.43
N ILE A 53 23.21 5.10 -8.93
CA ILE A 53 21.80 5.05 -8.54
C ILE A 53 21.03 4.74 -9.82
N ASP A 54 20.54 3.53 -9.91
CA ASP A 54 19.80 3.06 -11.09
C ASP A 54 18.40 3.68 -11.14
N ASP A 55 17.86 3.83 -12.35
CA ASP A 55 16.53 4.41 -12.61
C ASP A 55 16.32 5.75 -11.90
N PHE A 56 17.35 6.60 -11.91
CA PHE A 56 17.37 7.81 -11.10
C PHE A 56 16.37 8.85 -11.62
N SER A 57 16.40 9.17 -12.91
CA SER A 57 15.60 10.23 -13.49
C SER A 57 15.19 9.91 -14.92
N ARG A 58 14.04 10.43 -15.34
CA ARG A 58 13.72 10.60 -16.75
C ARG A 58 14.19 11.96 -17.21
N ILE A 59 14.81 12.04 -18.39
CA ILE A 59 15.27 13.29 -19.00
C ILE A 59 14.62 13.50 -20.35
N ILE A 60 14.34 14.76 -20.69
CA ILE A 60 13.80 15.13 -21.99
C ILE A 60 14.50 16.37 -22.53
N ILE A 61 14.77 16.34 -23.82
CA ILE A 61 15.34 17.47 -24.55
C ILE A 61 14.37 17.89 -25.65
N ASP A 62 14.06 19.18 -25.73
CA ASP A 62 13.17 19.71 -26.77
C ASP A 62 13.80 19.50 -28.17
N LYS A 63 13.15 18.67 -28.99
CA LYS A 63 13.58 18.33 -30.35
C LYS A 63 13.76 19.56 -31.24
N ASN A 64 12.96 20.60 -31.02
CA ASN A 64 12.98 21.80 -31.85
C ASN A 64 14.05 22.81 -31.43
N SER A 65 14.85 22.49 -30.42
CA SER A 65 15.93 23.35 -29.96
C SER A 65 17.25 23.03 -30.67
N ASN A 66 18.03 24.06 -31.00
CA ASN A 66 19.42 23.89 -31.46
C ASN A 66 20.24 23.07 -30.45
N PHE A 67 19.87 23.17 -29.17
CA PHE A 67 20.45 22.43 -28.07
C PHE A 67 20.35 20.89 -28.23
N TYR A 68 19.27 20.37 -28.84
CA TYR A 68 19.15 18.93 -29.13
C TYR A 68 20.21 18.45 -30.13
N ASN A 69 20.39 19.20 -31.22
CA ASN A 69 21.37 18.87 -32.25
C ASN A 69 22.79 18.93 -31.70
N ASP A 70 23.12 19.99 -30.94
CA ASP A 70 24.42 20.17 -30.29
C ASP A 70 24.75 19.00 -29.34
N ILE A 71 23.78 18.60 -28.50
CA ILE A 71 23.95 17.48 -27.58
C ILE A 71 24.12 16.17 -28.34
N SER A 72 23.27 15.92 -29.34
CA SER A 72 23.29 14.66 -30.10
C SER A 72 24.62 14.47 -30.82
N GLU A 73 25.14 15.52 -31.46
CA GLU A 73 26.41 15.48 -32.18
C GLU A 73 27.60 15.27 -31.21
N GLN A 74 27.64 16.02 -30.11
CA GLN A 74 28.74 15.93 -29.15
C GLN A 74 28.75 14.61 -28.38
N LEU A 75 27.58 14.10 -27.99
CA LEU A 75 27.44 12.78 -27.38
C LEU A 75 27.93 11.69 -28.33
N SER A 76 27.52 11.73 -29.62
CA SER A 76 27.96 10.77 -30.62
C SER A 76 29.48 10.77 -30.83
N LYS A 77 30.14 11.93 -30.70
CA LYS A 77 31.60 12.06 -30.87
C LYS A 77 32.41 11.67 -29.63
N SER A 78 31.97 12.08 -28.44
CA SER A 78 32.78 12.04 -27.22
C SER A 78 32.30 11.04 -26.16
N GLY A 79 31.04 10.62 -26.25
CA GLY A 79 30.34 9.77 -25.28
C GLY A 79 29.94 10.49 -23.98
N THR A 80 30.46 11.69 -23.71
CA THR A 80 30.20 12.43 -22.47
C THR A 80 30.26 13.94 -22.69
N ILE A 81 29.26 14.67 -22.20
CA ILE A 81 29.13 16.12 -22.39
C ILE A 81 28.80 16.83 -21.08
N GLU A 82 29.38 18.00 -20.83
CA GLU A 82 29.10 18.79 -19.61
C GLU A 82 27.85 19.66 -19.79
N ILE A 83 26.68 19.13 -19.42
CA ILE A 83 25.40 19.86 -19.53
C ILE A 83 25.36 21.15 -18.71
N SER A 84 26.10 21.23 -17.61
CA SER A 84 26.15 22.45 -16.79
C SER A 84 26.76 23.67 -17.49
N LYS A 85 27.52 23.47 -18.59
CA LYS A 85 28.05 24.58 -19.42
C LYS A 85 27.08 25.00 -20.52
N LEU A 86 26.27 24.06 -21.01
CA LEU A 86 25.39 24.27 -22.16
C LEU A 86 24.02 24.84 -21.77
N LEU A 87 23.57 24.59 -20.54
CA LEU A 87 22.34 25.15 -19.96
C LEU A 87 22.50 26.63 -19.58
N THR A 88 22.79 27.45 -20.59
CA THR A 88 22.80 28.92 -20.50
C THR A 88 21.38 29.49 -20.50
N ALA A 89 21.23 30.78 -20.23
CA ALA A 89 19.92 31.47 -20.23
C ALA A 89 19.15 31.34 -21.57
N LYS A 90 19.84 31.07 -22.69
CA LYS A 90 19.21 30.87 -24.00
C LYS A 90 18.57 29.49 -24.16
N ASN A 91 19.13 28.45 -23.53
CA ASN A 91 18.74 27.05 -23.72
C ASN A 91 18.13 26.42 -22.44
N ASN A 92 17.86 27.23 -21.42
CA ASN A 92 17.35 26.77 -20.14
C ASN A 92 15.93 26.17 -20.19
N LYS A 93 15.21 26.38 -21.30
CA LYS A 93 13.88 25.80 -21.57
C LYS A 93 13.93 24.53 -22.41
N SER A 94 15.12 24.04 -22.75
CA SER A 94 15.29 22.94 -23.71
C SER A 94 15.64 21.61 -23.05
N PHE A 95 15.93 21.58 -21.75
CA PHE A 95 16.25 20.37 -20.99
C PHE A 95 15.45 20.34 -19.71
N PHE A 96 14.80 19.21 -19.44
CA PHE A 96 14.12 18.95 -18.19
C PHE A 96 14.40 17.53 -17.73
N SER A 97 14.35 17.33 -16.42
CA SER A 97 14.39 16.02 -15.83
C SER A 97 13.22 15.84 -14.86
N GLN A 98 12.91 14.60 -14.54
CA GLN A 98 12.06 14.25 -13.42
C GLN A 98 12.62 13.00 -12.75
N VAL A 99 13.02 13.15 -11.48
CA VAL A 99 13.41 12.01 -10.66
C VAL A 99 12.28 10.97 -10.64
N MET A 100 12.64 9.70 -10.86
CA MET A 100 11.66 8.62 -11.11
C MET A 100 10.83 8.25 -9.88
N SER A 101 11.39 8.44 -8.69
CA SER A 101 10.80 7.98 -7.43
C SER A 101 11.16 8.85 -6.24
N ASP A 102 10.36 8.75 -5.18
CA ASP A 102 10.68 9.35 -3.90
C ASP A 102 11.91 8.69 -3.24
N ASN A 103 12.13 7.37 -3.41
CA ASN A 103 13.38 6.70 -3.01
C ASN A 103 14.63 7.37 -3.59
N SER A 104 14.59 7.74 -4.86
CA SER A 104 15.69 8.46 -5.52
C SER A 104 15.91 9.85 -4.90
N TYR A 105 14.86 10.57 -4.51
CA TYR A 105 15.01 11.82 -3.74
C TYR A 105 15.62 11.57 -2.35
N TYR A 106 15.25 10.47 -1.69
CA TYR A 106 15.79 10.08 -0.38
C TYR A 106 17.29 9.82 -0.47
N GLN A 107 17.72 9.02 -1.45
CA GLN A 107 19.13 8.72 -1.72
C GLN A 107 19.94 9.99 -2.03
N ILE A 108 19.41 10.90 -2.85
CA ILE A 108 20.08 12.17 -3.16
C ILE A 108 20.21 13.07 -1.95
N LYS A 109 19.19 13.14 -1.09
CA LYS A 109 19.28 13.92 0.15
C LYS A 109 20.37 13.39 1.07
N ASP A 110 20.47 12.07 1.19
CA ASP A 110 21.48 11.46 2.04
C ASP A 110 22.91 11.69 1.51
N ILE A 111 23.13 11.50 0.21
CA ILE A 111 24.46 11.63 -0.42
C ILE A 111 24.91 13.09 -0.48
N LEU A 112 24.03 14.01 -0.88
CA LEU A 112 24.37 15.42 -1.14
C LEU A 112 24.04 16.37 0.01
N LYS A 113 23.24 15.94 0.99
CA LYS A 113 22.83 16.72 2.16
C LYS A 113 22.31 18.11 1.75
N THR A 114 22.98 19.17 2.17
CA THR A 114 22.59 20.56 1.87
C THR A 114 22.73 20.93 0.39
N LYS A 115 23.48 20.15 -0.41
CA LYS A 115 23.68 20.40 -1.84
C LYS A 115 22.57 19.80 -2.72
N SER A 116 21.67 18.97 -2.19
CA SER A 116 20.62 18.27 -2.96
C SER A 116 19.71 19.23 -3.72
N LYS A 117 19.22 20.30 -3.07
CA LYS A 117 18.43 21.35 -3.74
C LYS A 117 19.16 21.95 -4.94
N ARG A 118 20.44 22.33 -4.74
CA ARG A 118 21.25 22.95 -5.80
C ARG A 118 21.51 21.98 -6.96
N PHE A 119 21.68 20.69 -6.66
CA PHE A 119 21.85 19.66 -7.67
C PHE A 119 20.59 19.47 -8.51
N LEU A 120 19.44 19.26 -7.87
CA LEU A 120 18.15 19.04 -8.54
C LEU A 120 17.77 20.21 -9.45
N LEU A 121 17.98 21.45 -8.98
CA LEU A 121 17.78 22.64 -9.81
C LEU A 121 18.74 22.70 -11.02
N LYS A 122 19.98 22.24 -10.88
CA LYS A 122 20.95 22.20 -11.98
C LYS A 122 20.63 21.14 -13.04
N ILE A 123 20.06 20.01 -12.65
CA ILE A 123 19.56 18.99 -13.60
C ILE A 123 18.16 19.32 -14.13
N ARG A 124 17.59 20.49 -13.76
CA ARG A 124 16.26 20.91 -14.20
C ARG A 124 15.16 19.91 -13.84
N ASP A 125 15.27 19.33 -12.64
CA ASP A 125 14.22 18.47 -12.07
C ASP A 125 12.92 19.26 -11.91
N ILE A 126 11.85 18.85 -12.61
CA ILE A 126 10.60 19.61 -12.64
C ILE A 126 9.94 19.67 -11.26
N GLY A 127 10.10 18.65 -10.42
CA GLY A 127 9.67 18.68 -9.02
C GLY A 127 10.36 19.79 -8.25
N ALA A 128 11.69 19.88 -8.33
CA ALA A 128 12.47 20.94 -7.69
C ALA A 128 12.19 22.34 -8.26
N LEU A 129 11.98 22.46 -9.57
CA LEU A 129 11.59 23.72 -10.20
C LEU A 129 10.22 24.19 -9.68
N SER A 130 9.27 23.28 -9.48
CA SER A 130 7.95 23.58 -8.92
C SER A 130 8.05 23.99 -7.44
N GLU A 131 8.66 23.15 -6.61
CA GLU A 131 8.75 23.34 -5.15
C GLU A 131 9.55 24.60 -4.75
N TYR A 132 10.62 24.92 -5.49
CA TYR A 132 11.53 26.02 -5.13
C TYR A 132 11.41 27.27 -6.01
N LYS A 133 10.31 27.40 -6.77
CA LYS A 133 10.06 28.54 -7.68
C LYS A 133 11.24 28.76 -8.63
N GLY A 134 11.57 27.73 -9.39
CA GLY A 134 12.61 27.76 -10.41
C GLY A 134 12.38 28.84 -11.48
N ASP A 135 13.42 29.10 -12.26
CA ASP A 135 13.48 30.12 -13.32
C ASP A 135 12.66 29.77 -14.57
N VAL A 136 12.21 28.51 -14.69
CA VAL A 136 11.50 28.00 -15.87
C VAL A 136 10.36 27.07 -15.44
N LYS A 137 9.26 27.10 -16.19
CA LYS A 137 8.15 26.14 -16.07
C LYS A 137 8.08 25.25 -17.32
N PRO A 138 7.97 23.92 -17.18
CA PRO A 138 7.74 23.02 -18.31
C PRO A 138 6.35 23.25 -18.91
N ASN A 139 6.21 23.01 -20.21
CA ASN A 139 4.90 23.01 -20.88
C ASN A 139 4.22 21.63 -20.71
N ARG A 140 2.94 21.53 -21.11
CA ARG A 140 2.15 20.30 -20.98
C ARG A 140 2.77 19.11 -21.72
N TYR A 141 3.29 19.31 -22.92
CA TYR A 141 3.95 18.27 -23.71
C TYR A 141 5.15 17.64 -22.98
N ILE A 142 5.95 18.45 -22.29
CA ILE A 142 7.10 18.00 -21.50
C ILE A 142 6.62 17.24 -20.25
N LEU A 143 5.59 17.75 -19.57
CA LEU A 143 5.01 17.10 -18.40
C LEU A 143 4.46 15.71 -18.75
N ASP A 144 3.70 15.59 -19.83
CA ASP A 144 3.08 14.33 -20.25
C ASP A 144 4.11 13.22 -20.57
N ARG A 145 5.36 13.59 -20.92
CA ARG A 145 6.46 12.65 -21.21
C ARG A 145 7.39 12.36 -20.03
N LEU A 146 7.39 13.22 -19.03
CA LEU A 146 8.16 13.03 -17.79
C LEU A 146 7.34 12.35 -16.69
N LEU A 147 6.01 12.53 -16.68
CA LEU A 147 5.08 12.05 -15.66
C LEU A 147 4.20 10.89 -16.18
N VAL A 148 4.85 9.80 -16.59
CA VAL A 148 4.22 8.66 -17.25
C VAL A 148 3.58 7.70 -16.24
N THR A 149 4.28 7.43 -15.13
CA THR A 149 3.84 6.50 -14.08
C THR A 149 3.27 7.25 -12.87
N ASN A 150 2.45 6.57 -12.06
CA ASN A 150 2.05 7.06 -10.73
C ASN A 150 3.26 7.33 -9.82
N LYS A 151 4.32 6.51 -9.89
CA LYS A 151 5.58 6.71 -9.17
C LYS A 151 6.23 8.08 -9.47
N GLN A 152 6.32 8.45 -10.75
CA GLN A 152 6.85 9.73 -11.19
C GLN A 152 5.95 10.90 -10.79
N LYS A 153 4.62 10.75 -10.94
CA LYS A 153 3.64 11.75 -10.52
C LYS A 153 3.72 12.04 -9.03
N TYR A 154 3.78 10.98 -8.21
CA TYR A 154 3.97 11.09 -6.77
C TYR A 154 5.32 11.71 -6.39
N ALA A 155 6.41 11.30 -7.06
CA ALA A 155 7.73 11.89 -6.85
C ALA A 155 7.72 13.40 -7.11
N TYR A 156 7.10 13.82 -8.21
CA TYR A 156 6.92 15.23 -8.59
C TYR A 156 6.09 16.02 -7.57
N SER A 157 4.92 15.50 -7.17
CA SER A 157 3.95 16.23 -6.35
C SER A 157 4.26 16.23 -4.85
N LYS A 158 4.84 15.14 -4.34
CA LYS A 158 5.06 14.87 -2.91
C LYS A 158 6.51 14.51 -2.61
N GLY A 159 7.13 13.63 -3.39
CA GLY A 159 8.50 13.13 -3.15
C GLY A 159 9.54 14.24 -2.96
N ILE A 160 9.50 15.27 -3.81
CA ILE A 160 10.41 16.42 -3.73
C ILE A 160 10.41 17.13 -2.36
N LYS A 161 9.27 17.10 -1.65
CA LYS A 161 9.13 17.75 -0.33
C LYS A 161 10.01 17.10 0.74
N TYR A 162 10.51 15.89 0.49
CA TYR A 162 11.49 15.28 1.36
C TYR A 162 12.79 16.08 1.43
N ILE A 163 13.21 16.67 0.30
CA ILE A 163 14.45 17.47 0.22
C ILE A 163 14.41 18.66 1.18
N SER A 164 13.25 19.31 1.34
CA SER A 164 13.05 20.45 2.24
C SER A 164 12.66 20.07 3.68
N SER A 165 12.37 18.80 3.94
CA SER A 165 11.89 18.33 5.25
C SER A 165 13.03 18.13 6.25
N ARG A 166 12.81 18.46 7.52
CA ARG A 166 13.83 18.36 8.58
C ARG A 166 13.99 16.93 9.14
N SER A 167 12.96 16.11 8.99
CA SER A 167 12.90 14.72 9.45
C SER A 167 11.86 13.95 8.66
N ASP A 168 11.89 12.63 8.76
CA ASP A 168 10.94 11.71 8.11
C ASP A 168 9.51 11.95 8.61
N LYS A 169 9.37 12.14 9.93
CA LYS A 169 8.08 12.50 10.55
C LYS A 169 7.51 13.81 9.99
N ALA A 170 8.36 14.83 9.78
CA ALA A 170 7.93 16.09 9.21
C ALA A 170 7.52 15.94 7.73
N TYR A 171 8.22 15.09 6.99
CA TYR A 171 7.85 14.77 5.61
C TYR A 171 6.50 14.06 5.53
N ILE A 172 6.34 12.96 6.28
CA ILE A 172 5.09 12.18 6.38
C ILE A 172 3.91 13.09 6.72
N SER A 173 4.05 13.97 7.73
CA SER A 173 2.97 14.90 8.11
C SER A 173 2.55 15.87 7.01
N LYS A 174 3.45 16.24 6.09
CA LYS A 174 3.15 17.16 4.96
C LYS A 174 2.57 16.46 3.74
N THR A 175 2.79 15.15 3.62
CA THR A 175 2.38 14.35 2.46
C THR A 175 1.22 13.41 2.77
N ALA A 176 0.83 13.32 4.04
CA ALA A 176 -0.30 12.51 4.52
C ALA A 176 -1.60 12.77 3.74
N VAL A 177 -2.31 11.67 3.50
CA VAL A 177 -3.68 11.69 2.96
C VAL A 177 -4.61 11.63 4.15
N ASP A 178 -5.27 12.73 4.46
CA ASP A 178 -6.22 12.79 5.58
C ASP A 178 -7.65 12.48 5.12
N ASN A 179 -7.99 12.83 3.88
CA ASN A 179 -9.30 12.54 3.31
C ASN A 179 -9.16 12.14 1.84
N LEU A 180 -10.04 11.27 1.37
CA LEU A 180 -10.17 10.87 -0.04
C LEU A 180 -11.65 10.68 -0.36
N SER A 181 -12.09 11.08 -1.55
CA SER A 181 -13.45 10.84 -2.03
C SER A 181 -13.39 9.84 -3.19
N CYS A 182 -14.24 8.81 -3.14
CA CYS A 182 -14.32 7.80 -4.19
C CYS A 182 -15.73 7.80 -4.78
N GLU A 183 -15.84 8.09 -6.08
CA GLU A 183 -17.08 7.94 -6.84
C GLU A 183 -17.20 6.49 -7.33
N ILE A 184 -18.31 5.85 -7.00
CA ILE A 184 -18.59 4.46 -7.38
C ILE A 184 -19.65 4.45 -8.46
N GLN A 185 -19.28 3.97 -9.65
CA GLN A 185 -20.22 3.77 -10.76
C GLN A 185 -20.86 2.40 -10.61
N HIS A 186 -21.99 2.35 -9.90
CA HIS A 186 -22.75 1.12 -9.71
C HIS A 186 -23.88 1.02 -10.75
N PRO A 187 -24.23 -0.19 -11.26
CA PRO A 187 -25.19 -0.34 -12.36
C PRO A 187 -26.60 0.20 -12.10
N ILE A 188 -26.96 0.39 -10.84
CA ILE A 188 -28.29 0.87 -10.43
C ILE A 188 -28.25 2.38 -10.18
N GLU A 189 -27.32 2.84 -9.36
CA GLU A 189 -27.18 4.25 -8.99
C GLU A 189 -25.73 4.55 -8.62
N ASN A 190 -25.20 5.68 -9.06
CA ASN A 190 -23.87 6.13 -8.68
C ASN A 190 -23.90 6.76 -7.28
N TYR A 191 -22.87 6.49 -6.48
CA TYR A 191 -22.75 7.06 -5.14
C TYR A 191 -21.30 7.41 -4.82
N THR A 192 -21.11 8.26 -3.80
CA THR A 192 -19.79 8.72 -3.37
C THR A 192 -19.51 8.26 -1.96
N ILE A 193 -18.31 7.73 -1.72
CA ILE A 193 -17.82 7.37 -0.39
C ILE A 193 -16.74 8.37 0.02
N ALA A 194 -17.00 9.11 1.10
CA ALA A 194 -16.03 10.01 1.71
C ALA A 194 -15.19 9.26 2.75
N LEU A 195 -13.92 9.03 2.46
CA LEU A 195 -12.98 8.31 3.31
C LEU A 195 -12.22 9.29 4.19
N ASN A 196 -12.24 9.06 5.50
CA ASN A 196 -11.53 9.87 6.48
C ASN A 196 -10.45 9.04 7.18
N PHE A 197 -9.22 9.51 7.17
CA PHE A 197 -8.04 8.86 7.73
C PHE A 197 -7.48 9.58 8.96
N ASN A 198 -8.17 10.60 9.45
CA ASN A 198 -7.80 11.34 10.64
C ASN A 198 -8.99 11.50 11.59
N ASN A 199 -8.79 11.12 12.85
CA ASN A 199 -9.77 11.24 13.90
C ASN A 199 -9.30 12.28 14.92
N ASN A 200 -10.19 13.17 15.36
CA ASN A 200 -9.83 14.26 16.26
C ASN A 200 -9.28 13.78 17.62
N ALA A 201 -9.76 12.65 18.13
CA ALA A 201 -9.35 12.11 19.44
C ALA A 201 -8.22 11.09 19.33
N LEU A 202 -8.28 10.21 18.32
CA LEU A 202 -7.31 9.11 18.15
C LEU A 202 -6.13 9.46 17.24
N GLY A 203 -6.18 10.61 16.56
CA GLY A 203 -5.18 11.02 15.57
C GLY A 203 -5.34 10.27 14.24
N ARG A 204 -4.23 10.04 13.54
CA ARG A 204 -4.23 9.39 12.22
C ARG A 204 -4.68 7.93 12.33
N THR A 205 -5.81 7.61 11.72
CA THR A 205 -6.41 6.27 11.63
C THR A 205 -6.54 5.89 10.15
N PRO A 206 -5.48 5.37 9.52
CA PRO A 206 -5.38 5.23 8.06
C PRO A 206 -6.15 4.04 7.48
N ILE A 207 -7.17 3.54 8.18
CA ILE A 207 -7.97 2.38 7.76
C ILE A 207 -9.44 2.80 7.69
N ASN A 208 -10.08 2.53 6.56
CA ASN A 208 -11.54 2.59 6.43
C ASN A 208 -12.09 1.18 6.20
N VAL A 209 -13.24 0.88 6.79
CA VAL A 209 -13.87 -0.44 6.76
C VAL A 209 -15.24 -0.32 6.10
N PHE A 210 -15.47 -1.16 5.09
CA PHE A 210 -16.76 -1.37 4.46
C PHE A 210 -17.36 -2.63 5.09
N ILE A 211 -18.45 -2.46 5.85
CA ILE A 211 -19.13 -3.55 6.56
C ILE A 211 -20.62 -3.53 6.25
N GLY A 212 -21.29 -4.67 6.38
CA GLY A 212 -22.72 -4.79 6.08
C GLY A 212 -23.07 -6.20 5.68
N LYS A 213 -24.34 -6.44 5.34
CA LYS A 213 -24.84 -7.77 4.98
C LYS A 213 -24.19 -8.31 3.69
N ASN A 214 -24.38 -9.59 3.44
CA ASN A 214 -23.95 -10.19 2.18
C ASN A 214 -24.69 -9.53 1.00
N ALA A 215 -24.02 -9.41 -0.14
CA ALA A 215 -24.57 -8.82 -1.37
C ALA A 215 -25.02 -7.35 -1.26
N THR A 216 -24.47 -6.57 -0.31
CA THR A 216 -24.67 -5.11 -0.23
C THR A 216 -23.65 -4.29 -1.03
N GLY A 217 -22.77 -4.94 -1.82
CA GLY A 217 -21.86 -4.25 -2.75
C GLY A 217 -20.47 -3.87 -2.21
N LYS A 218 -20.08 -4.32 -1.01
CA LYS A 218 -18.76 -4.01 -0.40
C LYS A 218 -17.57 -4.35 -1.32
N SER A 219 -17.45 -5.61 -1.73
CA SER A 219 -16.37 -6.07 -2.63
C SER A 219 -16.48 -5.46 -4.03
N PHE A 220 -17.70 -5.10 -4.48
CA PHE A 220 -17.89 -4.35 -5.72
C PHE A 220 -17.28 -2.95 -5.62
N ALA A 221 -17.56 -2.21 -4.55
CA ALA A 221 -16.99 -0.88 -4.32
C ALA A 221 -15.46 -0.93 -4.23
N LEU A 222 -14.91 -1.90 -3.48
CA LEU A 222 -13.46 -2.10 -3.36
C LEU A 222 -12.81 -2.36 -4.73
N LYS A 223 -13.41 -3.23 -5.55
CA LYS A 223 -12.97 -3.52 -6.92
C LYS A 223 -13.07 -2.29 -7.82
N HIS A 224 -14.16 -1.54 -7.74
CA HIS A 224 -14.34 -0.32 -8.53
C HIS A 224 -13.24 0.70 -8.21
N ILE A 225 -12.96 0.92 -6.92
CA ILE A 225 -11.86 1.78 -6.46
C ILE A 225 -10.53 1.29 -7.02
N SER A 226 -10.23 -0.01 -6.95
CA SER A 226 -9.02 -0.60 -7.54
C SER A 226 -8.90 -0.27 -9.04
N HIS A 227 -9.98 -0.46 -9.81
CA HIS A 227 -9.98 -0.18 -11.24
C HIS A 227 -9.75 1.29 -11.57
N GLU A 228 -10.32 2.22 -10.80
CA GLU A 228 -10.12 3.66 -10.97
C GLU A 228 -8.67 4.11 -10.72
N PHE A 229 -7.94 3.41 -9.84
CA PHE A 229 -6.50 3.64 -9.68
C PHE A 229 -5.69 3.06 -10.84
N ILE A 230 -6.03 1.85 -11.31
CA ILE A 230 -5.34 1.21 -12.43
C ILE A 230 -5.58 1.98 -13.75
N SER A 231 -6.76 2.54 -13.95
CA SER A 231 -7.10 3.30 -15.16
C SER A 231 -6.39 4.66 -15.25
N GLY A 232 -5.69 5.08 -14.19
CA GLY A 232 -5.01 6.37 -14.11
C GLY A 232 -5.94 7.59 -14.00
N HIS A 233 -7.25 7.38 -13.79
CA HIS A 233 -8.25 8.46 -13.68
C HIS A 233 -8.32 9.07 -12.27
N SER A 234 -7.92 8.32 -11.25
CA SER A 234 -7.94 8.76 -9.84
C SER A 234 -6.59 9.31 -9.36
N SER A 235 -6.58 9.85 -8.14
CA SER A 235 -5.55 10.56 -7.35
C SER A 235 -4.08 10.04 -7.43
N SER A 236 -3.53 9.90 -8.63
CA SER A 236 -2.19 9.38 -8.92
C SER A 236 -1.08 10.33 -8.48
N ASP A 237 -1.41 11.60 -8.24
CA ASP A 237 -0.51 12.57 -7.61
C ASP A 237 -0.40 12.37 -6.08
N VAL A 238 -1.19 11.45 -5.51
CA VAL A 238 -1.31 11.24 -4.06
C VAL A 238 -1.01 9.80 -3.66
N ILE A 239 -1.31 8.83 -4.53
CA ILE A 239 -1.11 7.40 -4.29
C ILE A 239 0.02 6.85 -5.17
N ASN A 240 1.04 6.30 -4.53
CA ASN A 240 2.26 5.82 -5.19
C ASN A 240 2.12 4.39 -5.73
N LYS A 241 1.41 3.51 -5.01
CA LYS A 241 1.23 2.10 -5.37
C LYS A 241 -0.12 1.57 -4.88
N VAL A 242 -0.68 0.62 -5.62
CA VAL A 242 -1.93 -0.06 -5.28
C VAL A 242 -1.63 -1.52 -4.96
N ILE A 243 -1.99 -1.97 -3.76
CA ILE A 243 -1.86 -3.37 -3.34
C ILE A 243 -3.26 -3.91 -3.06
N VAL A 244 -3.64 -5.00 -3.73
CA VAL A 244 -4.93 -5.66 -3.55
C VAL A 244 -4.71 -7.05 -2.97
N ILE A 245 -5.39 -7.35 -1.88
CA ILE A 245 -5.41 -8.67 -1.23
C ILE A 245 -6.86 -9.15 -1.23
N SER A 246 -7.10 -10.31 -1.85
CA SER A 246 -8.39 -10.96 -1.82
C SER A 246 -8.34 -12.30 -1.13
N ASN A 247 -9.22 -12.49 -0.16
CA ASN A 247 -9.45 -13.77 0.49
C ASN A 247 -10.77 -14.41 0.07
N THR A 248 -11.35 -13.96 -1.05
CA THR A 248 -12.61 -14.49 -1.58
C THR A 248 -12.37 -15.51 -2.69
N ILE A 249 -13.30 -16.47 -2.83
CA ILE A 249 -13.21 -17.54 -3.84
C ILE A 249 -13.46 -17.00 -5.25
N GLN A 250 -14.41 -16.07 -5.37
CA GLN A 250 -14.84 -15.49 -6.64
C GLN A 250 -14.47 -14.01 -6.73
N ASP A 251 -13.21 -13.72 -6.51
CA ASP A 251 -12.72 -12.36 -6.69
C ASP A 251 -12.66 -12.00 -8.18
N GLN A 252 -12.88 -10.73 -8.52
CA GLN A 252 -12.87 -10.24 -9.90
C GLN A 252 -11.86 -9.10 -10.11
N TYR A 253 -10.82 -9.06 -9.29
CA TYR A 253 -9.74 -8.08 -9.41
C TYR A 253 -8.87 -8.37 -10.65
N VAL A 254 -7.92 -7.48 -10.93
CA VAL A 254 -6.95 -7.65 -12.01
C VAL A 254 -5.89 -8.65 -11.57
N LYS A 255 -5.79 -9.80 -12.26
CA LYS A 255 -4.91 -10.92 -11.85
C LYS A 255 -3.94 -11.38 -12.93
N ASN A 256 -3.92 -10.70 -14.08
CA ASN A 256 -3.03 -11.04 -15.19
C ASN A 256 -2.82 -9.85 -16.14
N GLN A 257 -1.78 -9.96 -16.97
CA GLN A 257 -1.35 -8.91 -17.88
C GLN A 257 -2.43 -8.49 -18.89
N LYS A 258 -3.27 -9.43 -19.35
CA LYS A 258 -4.34 -9.13 -20.32
C LYS A 258 -5.42 -8.23 -19.70
N GLN A 259 -5.84 -8.55 -18.46
CA GLN A 259 -6.79 -7.72 -17.72
C GLN A 259 -6.18 -6.37 -17.37
N PHE A 260 -4.92 -6.35 -16.92
CA PHE A 260 -4.21 -5.13 -16.57
C PHE A 260 -4.15 -4.15 -17.73
N LYS A 261 -3.62 -4.58 -18.89
CA LYS A 261 -3.54 -3.75 -20.10
C LYS A 261 -4.89 -3.23 -20.57
N LYS A 262 -5.96 -4.02 -20.39
CA LYS A 262 -7.33 -3.61 -20.76
C LYS A 262 -7.82 -2.44 -19.89
N ILE A 263 -7.55 -2.49 -18.59
CA ILE A 263 -8.05 -1.48 -17.63
C ILE A 263 -7.13 -0.27 -17.61
N SER A 264 -5.81 -0.48 -17.64
CA SER A 264 -4.82 0.60 -17.62
C SER A 264 -4.75 1.40 -18.92
N LYS A 265 -5.29 0.86 -20.02
CA LYS A 265 -5.24 1.46 -21.36
C LYS A 265 -3.82 1.83 -21.80
N GLY A 266 -2.83 1.04 -21.35
CA GLY A 266 -1.41 1.25 -21.64
C GLY A 266 -0.72 2.25 -20.72
N ILE A 267 -1.41 2.81 -19.73
CA ILE A 267 -0.79 3.65 -18.69
C ILE A 267 -0.07 2.73 -17.69
N PRO A 268 1.23 2.91 -17.45
CA PRO A 268 1.95 2.12 -16.46
C PRO A 268 1.54 2.57 -15.04
N VAL A 269 1.13 1.60 -14.23
CA VAL A 269 0.67 1.81 -12.85
C VAL A 269 1.30 0.75 -11.97
N ASP A 270 1.95 1.17 -10.88
CA ASP A 270 2.47 0.24 -9.87
C ASP A 270 1.30 -0.41 -9.11
N TYR A 271 0.91 -1.60 -9.57
CA TYR A 271 -0.21 -2.39 -9.09
C TYR A 271 0.26 -3.80 -8.73
N GLU A 272 -0.22 -4.28 -7.60
CA GLU A 272 0.05 -5.62 -7.13
C GLU A 272 -1.20 -6.28 -6.56
N TYR A 273 -1.37 -7.56 -6.88
CA TYR A 273 -2.51 -8.38 -6.49
C TYR A 273 -2.06 -9.66 -5.81
N TYR A 274 -2.75 -10.06 -4.75
CA TYR A 274 -2.62 -11.39 -4.14
C TYR A 274 -3.97 -12.00 -3.80
N SER A 275 -4.08 -13.31 -4.05
CA SER A 275 -5.21 -14.15 -3.66
C SER A 275 -4.80 -15.15 -2.58
N ALA A 276 -5.37 -15.05 -1.38
CA ALA A 276 -5.10 -16.04 -0.32
C ALA A 276 -5.70 -17.41 -0.65
N VAL A 277 -6.82 -17.44 -1.38
CA VAL A 277 -7.50 -18.68 -1.78
C VAL A 277 -6.66 -19.47 -2.79
N SER A 278 -6.20 -18.81 -3.86
CA SER A 278 -5.41 -19.48 -4.90
C SER A 278 -3.91 -19.49 -4.61
N LYS A 279 -3.45 -18.72 -3.60
CA LYS A 279 -2.04 -18.50 -3.25
C LYS A 279 -1.21 -17.97 -4.42
N LYS A 280 -1.84 -17.21 -5.31
CA LYS A 280 -1.20 -16.59 -6.47
C LYS A 280 -1.18 -15.07 -6.31
N SER A 281 -0.08 -14.47 -6.73
CA SER A 281 0.04 -13.03 -6.91
C SER A 281 0.19 -12.65 -8.37
N PHE A 282 -0.06 -11.39 -8.67
CA PHE A 282 0.19 -10.78 -9.97
C PHE A 282 0.72 -9.35 -9.80
N ASN A 283 1.78 -9.02 -10.54
CA ASN A 283 2.21 -7.65 -10.81
C ASN A 283 2.66 -7.56 -12.30
N GLU A 284 2.90 -6.35 -12.80
CA GLU A 284 3.28 -6.15 -14.21
C GLU A 284 4.68 -6.71 -14.54
N GLU A 285 5.62 -6.65 -13.60
CA GLU A 285 7.03 -7.03 -13.79
C GLU A 285 7.25 -8.55 -13.78
N ASP A 286 6.77 -9.22 -12.73
CA ASP A 286 6.94 -10.65 -12.47
C ASP A 286 5.84 -11.52 -13.13
N GLY A 287 4.74 -10.90 -13.55
CA GLY A 287 3.56 -11.64 -14.00
C GLY A 287 2.90 -12.42 -12.85
N ILE A 288 2.42 -13.64 -13.13
CA ILE A 288 1.74 -14.47 -12.12
C ILE A 288 2.75 -15.34 -11.38
N THR A 289 2.79 -15.22 -10.06
CA THR A 289 3.71 -15.96 -9.19
C THR A 289 2.98 -16.62 -8.02
N SER A 290 3.68 -17.48 -7.27
CA SER A 290 3.18 -18.12 -6.05
C SER A 290 4.18 -17.88 -4.91
N PRO A 291 4.17 -16.68 -4.32
CA PRO A 291 5.16 -16.28 -3.34
C PRO A 291 5.08 -17.16 -2.09
N LYS A 292 6.25 -17.45 -1.52
CA LYS A 292 6.39 -18.14 -0.24
C LYS A 292 6.79 -17.13 0.84
N LEU A 293 6.44 -17.42 2.10
CA LEU A 293 6.76 -16.56 3.23
C LEU A 293 8.27 -16.25 3.30
N GLN A 294 9.12 -17.26 3.12
CA GLN A 294 10.58 -17.13 3.18
C GLN A 294 11.11 -16.17 2.11
N THR A 295 10.64 -16.30 0.87
CA THR A 295 11.01 -15.40 -0.23
C THR A 295 10.57 -13.96 0.03
N LEU A 296 9.42 -13.76 0.66
CA LEU A 296 8.93 -12.44 1.02
C LEU A 296 9.77 -11.82 2.16
N ILE A 297 10.13 -12.61 3.17
CA ILE A 297 11.03 -12.16 4.25
C ILE A 297 12.38 -11.73 3.66
N SER A 298 12.95 -12.54 2.75
CA SER A 298 14.18 -12.18 2.00
C SER A 298 14.04 -10.83 1.32
N LYS A 299 12.98 -10.64 0.54
CA LYS A 299 12.71 -9.36 -0.13
C LYS A 299 12.65 -8.21 0.88
N VAL A 300 12.00 -8.38 2.03
CA VAL A 300 11.93 -7.33 3.07
C VAL A 300 13.32 -6.97 3.62
N ILE A 301 14.20 -7.96 3.83
CA ILE A 301 15.57 -7.74 4.30
C ILE A 301 16.39 -7.01 3.24
N ASP A 302 16.31 -7.46 1.99
CA ASP A 302 17.01 -6.85 0.86
C ASP A 302 16.60 -5.38 0.70
N ARG A 303 15.30 -5.09 0.81
CA ARG A 303 14.77 -3.72 0.80
C ARG A 303 15.29 -2.90 1.97
N SER A 304 15.32 -3.46 3.18
CA SER A 304 15.86 -2.80 4.38
C SER A 304 17.37 -2.48 4.26
N ASN A 305 18.10 -3.21 3.41
CA ASN A 305 19.52 -3.00 3.13
C ASN A 305 19.77 -2.03 1.96
N THR A 306 18.91 -2.04 0.94
CA THR A 306 19.18 -1.37 -0.35
C THR A 306 18.35 -0.11 -0.56
N GLU A 307 17.11 -0.06 -0.06
CA GLU A 307 16.23 1.09 -0.20
C GLU A 307 16.42 2.09 0.96
N LYS A 308 16.28 3.38 0.66
CA LYS A 308 16.37 4.45 1.67
C LYS A 308 15.00 5.02 1.94
N LEU A 309 14.13 4.26 2.59
CA LEU A 309 12.77 4.68 2.89
C LEU A 309 12.71 5.51 4.19
N PRO A 310 11.67 6.35 4.39
CA PRO A 310 11.42 7.06 5.65
C PRO A 310 10.90 6.13 6.77
N PHE A 311 10.98 4.82 6.55
CA PHE A 311 10.63 3.74 7.47
C PHE A 311 11.53 2.54 7.19
N ASP A 312 11.74 1.67 8.18
CA ASP A 312 12.43 0.40 7.97
C ASP A 312 11.41 -0.75 7.95
N PRO A 313 11.18 -1.41 6.79
CA PRO A 313 10.18 -2.47 6.70
C PRO A 313 10.53 -3.67 7.60
N LEU A 314 11.82 -3.91 7.89
CA LEU A 314 12.24 -5.00 8.75
C LEU A 314 11.85 -4.79 10.22
N ILE A 315 11.90 -3.54 10.70
CA ILE A 315 11.46 -3.18 12.06
C ILE A 315 9.98 -3.48 12.24
N ILE A 316 9.17 -3.14 11.23
CA ILE A 316 7.73 -3.36 11.24
C ILE A 316 7.43 -4.86 11.24
N LEU A 317 8.14 -5.62 10.39
CA LEU A 317 7.99 -7.08 10.32
C LEU A 317 8.38 -7.76 11.64
N ASP A 318 9.50 -7.38 12.26
CA ASP A 318 9.97 -7.91 13.54
C ASP A 318 8.94 -7.69 14.66
N LYS A 319 8.38 -6.48 14.74
CA LYS A 319 7.30 -6.17 15.69
C LYS A 319 6.07 -7.02 15.45
N HIS A 320 5.69 -7.23 14.18
CA HIS A 320 4.53 -8.05 13.83
C HIS A 320 4.73 -9.53 14.20
N ILE A 321 5.90 -10.10 13.88
CA ILE A 321 6.25 -11.48 14.24
C ILE A 321 6.09 -11.70 15.74
N LYS A 322 6.67 -10.82 16.57
CA LYS A 322 6.57 -10.89 18.04
C LYS A 322 5.13 -10.87 18.53
N LYS A 323 4.25 -10.12 17.84
CA LYS A 323 2.83 -9.98 18.19
C LYS A 323 1.98 -11.18 17.77
N VAL A 324 2.33 -11.86 16.68
CA VAL A 324 1.61 -13.04 16.19
C VAL A 324 2.05 -14.32 16.92
N LEU A 325 3.33 -14.37 17.32
CA LEU A 325 3.93 -15.53 17.99
C LEU A 325 3.92 -15.46 19.53
N ASN A 326 3.40 -14.39 20.14
CA ASN A 326 3.22 -14.25 21.60
C ASN A 326 4.48 -14.54 22.45
N GLN A 327 5.57 -13.81 22.21
CA GLN A 327 6.81 -13.83 23.03
C GLN A 327 7.33 -15.24 23.39
N VAL A 328 7.87 -15.93 22.40
CA VAL A 328 8.98 -16.87 22.64
C VAL A 328 10.21 -16.26 21.99
N ASP A 329 11.41 -16.53 22.53
CA ASP A 329 12.70 -16.20 21.90
C ASP A 329 12.69 -16.73 20.45
N SER A 330 12.17 -15.95 19.50
CA SER A 330 12.03 -16.33 18.11
C SER A 330 13.41 -16.22 17.49
N ARG A 331 14.08 -17.35 17.36
CA ARG A 331 15.39 -17.43 16.73
C ARG A 331 15.24 -17.78 15.26
N PHE A 332 16.14 -17.27 14.43
CA PHE A 332 16.21 -17.60 13.01
C PHE A 332 17.37 -18.57 12.81
N THR A 333 17.14 -19.72 12.20
CA THR A 333 18.23 -20.59 11.77
C THR A 333 18.42 -20.53 10.27
N LEU A 334 19.68 -20.49 9.87
CA LEU A 334 20.12 -20.68 8.50
C LEU A 334 20.62 -22.12 8.32
N ASP A 335 20.66 -22.63 7.09
CA ASP A 335 21.17 -23.97 6.73
C ASP A 335 22.59 -24.27 7.26
N SER A 336 23.37 -23.21 7.51
CA SER A 336 24.70 -23.30 8.12
C SER A 336 24.69 -23.66 9.62
N GLY A 337 23.52 -23.89 10.22
CA GLY A 337 23.37 -24.15 11.66
C GLY A 337 23.50 -22.90 12.53
N VAL A 338 23.59 -21.71 11.92
CA VAL A 338 23.69 -20.43 12.63
C VAL A 338 22.34 -20.06 13.20
N SER A 339 22.25 -20.00 14.54
CA SER A 339 21.07 -19.51 15.25
C SER A 339 21.23 -18.02 15.56
N LEU A 340 20.31 -17.22 15.03
CA LEU A 340 20.26 -15.77 15.15
C LEU A 340 19.13 -15.39 16.10
N SER A 341 19.34 -14.40 16.95
CA SER A 341 18.39 -14.02 18.00
C SER A 341 17.31 -13.03 17.54
N SER A 342 17.51 -12.40 16.37
CA SER A 342 16.63 -11.38 15.83
C SER A 342 16.72 -11.28 14.31
N LEU A 343 15.72 -10.64 13.68
CA LEU A 343 15.80 -10.26 12.27
C LEU A 343 16.96 -9.32 11.97
N TRP A 344 17.40 -8.54 12.96
CA TRP A 344 18.57 -7.66 12.83
C TRP A 344 19.87 -8.44 12.65
N ASP A 345 20.05 -9.53 13.39
CA ASP A 345 21.22 -10.40 13.23
C ASP A 345 21.22 -11.02 11.82
N LEU A 346 20.04 -11.36 11.29
CA LEU A 346 19.87 -11.88 9.95
C LEU A 346 20.15 -10.81 8.87
N LYS A 347 19.72 -9.56 9.09
CA LYS A 347 20.10 -8.42 8.25
C LYS A 347 21.61 -8.24 8.17
N LEU A 348 22.30 -8.24 9.32
CA LEU A 348 23.76 -8.14 9.39
C LEU A 348 24.46 -9.32 8.70
N PHE A 349 23.91 -10.52 8.83
CA PHE A 349 24.43 -11.71 8.16
C PHE A 349 24.28 -11.63 6.64
N ALA A 350 23.13 -11.16 6.15
CA ALA A 350 22.86 -10.95 4.72
C ALA A 350 23.79 -9.92 4.05
N LEU A 351 24.32 -8.96 4.83
CA LEU A 351 25.32 -8.00 4.32
C LEU A 351 26.71 -8.61 4.10
N ASN A 352 27.03 -9.72 4.77
CA ASN A 352 28.39 -10.28 4.85
C ASN A 352 28.59 -11.57 4.03
N GLY A 353 27.58 -12.06 3.31
CA GLY A 353 27.71 -13.27 2.49
C GLY A 353 26.48 -13.60 1.63
N SER A 354 26.65 -14.54 0.69
CA SER A 354 25.58 -15.06 -0.17
C SER A 354 24.62 -15.95 0.62
N VAL A 355 23.63 -15.38 1.30
CA VAL A 355 22.62 -16.16 2.01
C VAL A 355 21.55 -16.62 1.01
N ARG A 356 21.42 -17.93 0.81
CA ARG A 356 20.19 -18.48 0.23
C ARG A 356 19.17 -18.58 1.35
N LEU A 357 18.23 -17.64 1.37
CA LEU A 357 17.16 -17.54 2.38
C LEU A 357 16.00 -18.53 2.11
N ASP A 358 16.23 -19.54 1.27
CA ASP A 358 15.23 -20.53 0.89
C ASP A 358 14.70 -21.34 2.10
N GLU A 359 15.42 -21.27 3.24
CA GLU A 359 15.16 -22.06 4.46
C GLU A 359 15.28 -21.21 5.74
N VAL A 360 14.65 -20.03 5.81
CA VAL A 360 14.45 -19.33 7.10
C VAL A 360 13.36 -20.05 7.89
N TRP A 361 13.76 -20.77 8.93
CA TRP A 361 12.87 -21.39 9.91
C TRP A 361 12.79 -20.50 11.15
N PHE A 362 11.57 -20.23 11.64
CA PHE A 362 11.46 -19.68 13.00
C PHE A 362 11.61 -20.84 13.97
N ILE A 363 12.44 -20.64 14.98
CA ILE A 363 12.74 -21.61 16.02
C ILE A 363 12.36 -21.06 17.39
N GLU A 364 11.73 -21.91 18.19
CA GLU A 364 11.52 -21.68 19.62
C GLU A 364 12.64 -22.33 20.44
N LYS A 365 13.13 -21.59 21.45
CA LYS A 365 14.02 -22.14 22.46
C LYS A 365 13.24 -22.61 23.69
N ILE A 366 12.68 -23.80 23.62
CA ILE A 366 12.12 -24.51 24.79
C ILE A 366 12.84 -25.86 24.90
N ASN A 367 13.80 -25.95 25.83
CA ASN A 367 14.63 -27.15 26.06
C ASN A 367 15.36 -27.70 24.80
N GLY A 368 15.77 -26.81 23.89
CA GLY A 368 16.44 -27.16 22.62
C GLY A 368 16.11 -26.13 21.52
N LEU A 369 16.55 -26.38 20.29
CA LEU A 369 16.07 -25.67 19.09
C LEU A 369 14.95 -26.51 18.47
N ARG A 370 13.72 -25.99 18.41
CA ARG A 370 12.60 -26.64 17.70
C ARG A 370 11.95 -25.68 16.70
N GLU A 371 11.64 -26.18 15.51
CA GLU A 371 10.86 -25.43 14.52
C GLU A 371 9.50 -25.02 15.12
N ILE A 372 9.11 -23.77 14.90
CA ILE A 372 7.79 -23.28 15.29
C ILE A 372 6.74 -23.86 14.35
N ILE A 373 5.82 -24.64 14.90
CA ILE A 373 4.64 -25.10 14.18
C ILE A 373 3.57 -24.00 14.27
N TYR A 374 3.42 -23.20 13.21
CA TYR A 374 2.36 -22.19 13.14
C TYR A 374 1.00 -22.85 12.92
N SER A 375 -0.04 -22.28 13.55
CA SER A 375 -1.39 -22.46 13.02
C SER A 375 -1.51 -21.84 11.62
N SER A 376 -2.46 -22.31 10.82
CA SER A 376 -2.73 -21.74 9.49
C SER A 376 -3.01 -20.23 9.54
N GLY A 377 -3.70 -19.76 10.58
CA GLY A 377 -3.97 -18.35 10.80
C GLY A 377 -2.73 -17.53 11.15
N GLN A 378 -1.82 -18.06 11.99
CA GLN A 378 -0.55 -17.40 12.27
C GLN A 378 0.33 -17.32 11.03
N TYR A 379 0.45 -18.41 10.27
CA TYR A 379 1.18 -18.41 9.00
C TYR A 379 0.61 -17.36 8.05
N TYR A 380 -0.72 -17.31 7.91
CA TYR A 380 -1.37 -16.34 7.02
C TYR A 380 -1.15 -14.89 7.47
N ALA A 381 -1.20 -14.58 8.77
CA ALA A 381 -0.91 -13.25 9.29
C ALA A 381 0.53 -12.81 8.98
N LEU A 382 1.50 -13.68 9.26
CA LEU A 382 2.92 -13.43 8.95
C LEU A 382 3.14 -13.23 7.45
N PHE A 383 2.56 -14.12 6.65
CA PHE A 383 2.63 -14.06 5.19
C PHE A 383 2.06 -12.75 4.66
N LEU A 384 0.88 -12.35 5.12
CA LEU A 384 0.22 -11.15 4.65
C LEU A 384 1.05 -9.90 4.94
N MET A 385 1.59 -9.79 6.15
CA MET A 385 2.45 -8.68 6.53
C MET A 385 3.75 -8.65 5.73
N ALA A 386 4.41 -9.80 5.58
CA ALA A 386 5.62 -9.91 4.76
C ALA A 386 5.33 -9.57 3.29
N TYR A 387 4.18 -9.98 2.76
CA TYR A 387 3.74 -9.67 1.40
C TYR A 387 3.62 -8.17 1.19
N ILE A 388 2.86 -7.48 2.05
CA ILE A 388 2.72 -6.01 2.01
C ILE A 388 4.09 -5.34 2.13
N LEU A 389 4.89 -5.70 3.14
CA LEU A 389 6.20 -5.09 3.38
C LEU A 389 7.22 -5.38 2.28
N SER A 390 7.04 -6.44 1.50
CA SER A 390 7.95 -6.78 0.40
C SER A 390 7.86 -5.82 -0.77
N SER A 391 6.79 -5.02 -0.88
CA SER A 391 6.58 -4.14 -2.03
C SER A 391 5.98 -2.77 -1.73
N ILE A 392 5.47 -2.54 -0.51
CA ILE A 392 4.85 -1.27 -0.13
C ILE A 392 5.80 -0.08 -0.31
N GLN A 393 5.28 0.99 -0.88
CA GLN A 393 5.95 2.28 -1.03
C GLN A 393 5.29 3.32 -0.13
N ASN A 394 5.95 4.45 0.10
CA ASN A 394 5.32 5.55 0.84
C ASN A 394 4.02 6.01 0.13
N ASN A 395 2.95 6.27 0.89
CA ASN A 395 1.62 6.62 0.35
C ASN A 395 1.03 5.57 -0.61
N SER A 396 1.13 4.30 -0.26
CA SER A 396 0.40 3.23 -0.96
C SER A 396 -1.07 3.18 -0.52
N ILE A 397 -1.92 2.61 -1.36
CA ILE A 397 -3.27 2.18 -0.97
C ILE A 397 -3.34 0.66 -0.93
N ILE A 398 -3.81 0.12 0.19
CA ILE A 398 -4.01 -1.31 0.38
C ILE A 398 -5.51 -1.59 0.39
N LEU A 399 -5.98 -2.47 -0.50
CA LEU A 399 -7.36 -2.89 -0.60
C LEU A 399 -7.45 -4.35 -0.16
N ILE A 400 -8.19 -4.64 0.91
CA ILE A 400 -8.30 -5.99 1.46
C ILE A 400 -9.76 -6.45 1.44
N ASP A 401 -10.02 -7.62 0.89
CA ASP A 401 -11.35 -8.24 0.79
C ASP A 401 -11.39 -9.50 1.66
N GLU A 402 -12.24 -9.48 2.69
CA GLU A 402 -12.46 -10.54 3.68
C GLU A 402 -11.18 -10.94 4.46
N ILE A 403 -10.53 -9.96 5.10
CA ILE A 403 -9.29 -10.17 5.88
C ILE A 403 -9.44 -11.22 7.00
N GLU A 404 -10.66 -11.39 7.53
CA GLU A 404 -11.00 -12.33 8.59
C GLU A 404 -10.96 -13.80 8.16
N ASN A 405 -11.03 -14.08 6.86
CA ASN A 405 -10.96 -15.45 6.37
C ASN A 405 -9.61 -16.04 6.79
N PHE A 406 -9.65 -17.26 7.35
CA PHE A 406 -8.50 -17.98 7.92
C PHE A 406 -7.96 -17.46 9.27
N LEU A 407 -8.53 -16.41 9.86
CA LEU A 407 -8.03 -15.82 11.11
C LEU A 407 -8.99 -16.00 12.30
N HIS A 408 -8.44 -16.45 13.44
CA HIS A 408 -9.13 -16.39 14.72
C HIS A 408 -9.27 -14.92 15.18
N PRO A 409 -10.34 -14.52 15.89
CA PRO A 409 -10.55 -13.14 16.35
C PRO A 409 -9.32 -12.44 16.97
N ASN A 410 -8.59 -13.11 17.85
CA ASN A 410 -7.38 -12.53 18.46
C ASN A 410 -6.29 -12.19 17.43
N LEU A 411 -6.15 -12.99 16.36
CA LEU A 411 -5.21 -12.72 15.27
C LEU A 411 -5.70 -11.56 14.41
N ILE A 412 -7.01 -11.39 14.22
CA ILE A 412 -7.58 -10.23 13.52
C ILE A 412 -7.20 -8.94 14.25
N ILE A 413 -7.46 -8.87 15.56
CA ILE A 413 -7.10 -7.70 16.38
C ILE A 413 -5.59 -7.42 16.30
N SER A 414 -4.78 -8.48 16.41
CA SER A 414 -3.32 -8.37 16.30
C SER A 414 -2.87 -7.81 14.95
N LEU A 415 -3.46 -8.33 13.87
CA LEU A 415 -3.19 -7.96 12.49
C LEU A 415 -3.62 -6.53 12.18
N ILE A 416 -4.85 -6.13 12.53
CA ILE A 416 -5.36 -4.78 12.27
C ILE A 416 -4.51 -3.73 12.98
N SER A 417 -4.13 -3.96 14.24
CA SER A 417 -3.24 -3.02 14.92
C SER A 417 -1.82 -3.01 14.33
N SER A 418 -1.29 -4.14 13.86
CA SER A 418 0.02 -4.16 13.16
C SER A 418 -0.06 -3.44 11.81
N LEU A 419 -1.17 -3.61 11.10
CA LEU A 419 -1.47 -2.94 9.84
C LEU A 419 -1.59 -1.42 10.07
N SER A 420 -2.25 -0.98 11.13
CA SER A 420 -2.31 0.44 11.50
C SER A 420 -0.92 1.04 11.71
N ASP A 421 -0.06 0.37 12.50
CA ASP A 421 1.32 0.80 12.73
C ASP A 421 2.13 0.91 11.42
N LEU A 422 1.96 -0.07 10.52
CA LEU A 422 2.58 -0.08 9.20
C LEU A 422 2.09 1.10 8.35
N LEU A 423 0.78 1.32 8.28
CA LEU A 423 0.19 2.38 7.46
C LEU A 423 0.58 3.78 7.95
N ILE A 424 0.66 3.99 9.26
CA ILE A 424 1.16 5.25 9.85
C ILE A 424 2.63 5.46 9.47
N SER A 425 3.46 4.42 9.60
CA SER A 425 4.91 4.50 9.32
C SER A 425 5.23 4.72 7.84
N THR A 426 4.41 4.15 6.96
CA THR A 426 4.56 4.25 5.49
C THR A 426 3.70 5.34 4.88
N ASN A 427 3.02 6.14 5.70
CA ASN A 427 2.03 7.15 5.27
C ASN A 427 0.96 6.63 4.28
N SER A 428 0.71 5.33 4.32
CA SER A 428 -0.21 4.64 3.43
C SER A 428 -1.62 4.64 4.00
N ILE A 429 -2.59 4.23 3.20
CA ILE A 429 -4.00 4.09 3.59
C ILE A 429 -4.51 2.70 3.23
N CYS A 430 -5.55 2.24 3.92
CA CYS A 430 -6.16 0.94 3.67
C CYS A 430 -7.68 1.00 3.65
N LEU A 431 -8.29 0.26 2.72
CA LEU A 431 -9.71 -0.02 2.68
C LEU A 431 -9.92 -1.52 2.88
N ILE A 432 -10.82 -1.88 3.79
CA ILE A 432 -11.12 -3.28 4.11
C ILE A 432 -12.61 -3.54 3.89
N ALA A 433 -12.95 -4.44 2.97
CA ALA A 433 -14.29 -5.00 2.86
C ALA A 433 -14.38 -6.26 3.74
N THR A 434 -15.37 -6.32 4.63
CA THR A 434 -15.46 -7.36 5.67
C THR A 434 -16.90 -7.57 6.12
N HIS A 435 -17.18 -8.72 6.71
CA HIS A 435 -18.37 -8.96 7.53
C HIS A 435 -18.03 -9.13 9.01
N SER A 436 -16.74 -9.12 9.37
CA SER A 436 -16.25 -9.28 10.72
C SER A 436 -16.39 -8.01 11.55
N LEU A 437 -17.20 -8.10 12.60
CA LEU A 437 -17.31 -7.06 13.63
C LEU A 437 -16.00 -6.85 14.40
N TYR A 438 -15.12 -7.86 14.45
CA TYR A 438 -13.81 -7.73 15.07
C TYR A 438 -12.90 -6.76 14.31
N VAL A 439 -13.11 -6.58 13.00
CA VAL A 439 -12.39 -5.56 12.21
C VAL A 439 -12.99 -4.18 12.48
N ALA A 440 -14.32 -4.05 12.38
CA ALA A 440 -15.00 -2.78 12.59
C ALA A 440 -14.79 -2.20 14.00
N ARG A 441 -14.67 -3.08 15.01
CA ARG A 441 -14.39 -2.70 16.41
C ARG A 441 -13.03 -2.02 16.60
N GLU A 442 -12.07 -2.26 15.71
CA GLU A 442 -10.71 -1.69 15.83
C GLU A 442 -10.59 -0.32 15.15
N ILE A 443 -11.65 0.16 14.48
CA ILE A 443 -11.66 1.40 13.71
C ILE A 443 -12.68 2.37 14.30
N PRO A 444 -12.39 3.68 14.41
CA PRO A 444 -13.38 4.66 14.86
C PRO A 444 -14.53 4.80 13.89
N ARG A 445 -15.70 5.22 14.38
CA ARG A 445 -16.93 5.34 13.57
C ARG A 445 -16.76 6.16 12.29
N SER A 446 -15.86 7.16 12.31
CA SER A 446 -15.55 8.01 11.15
C SER A 446 -14.90 7.24 9.99
N GLY A 447 -14.27 6.09 10.26
CA GLY A 447 -13.67 5.21 9.26
C GLY A 447 -14.52 3.96 8.97
N VAL A 448 -15.67 3.77 9.63
CA VAL A 448 -16.56 2.62 9.38
C VAL A 448 -17.71 3.06 8.48
N HIS A 449 -17.92 2.35 7.37
CA HIS A 449 -18.99 2.58 6.41
C HIS A 449 -19.89 1.36 6.35
N ILE A 450 -21.15 1.53 6.74
CA ILE A 450 -22.16 0.48 6.68
C ILE A 450 -22.81 0.51 5.29
N PHE A 451 -22.71 -0.60 4.59
CA PHE A 451 -23.34 -0.84 3.30
C PHE A 451 -24.68 -1.51 3.51
N GLU A 452 -25.74 -0.83 3.10
CA GLU A 452 -27.09 -1.36 3.07
C GLU A 452 -27.65 -1.35 1.65
N LYS A 453 -28.69 -2.16 1.48
CA LYS A 453 -29.39 -2.33 0.22
C LYS A 453 -30.86 -2.09 0.48
N ASP A 454 -31.45 -1.16 -0.27
CA ASP A 454 -32.88 -0.85 -0.16
C ASP A 454 -33.73 -1.82 -1.00
N ILE A 455 -35.06 -1.69 -0.91
CA ILE A 455 -36.08 -2.54 -1.54
C ILE A 455 -35.95 -2.51 -3.07
N ASP A 456 -35.59 -1.37 -3.65
CA ASP A 456 -35.37 -1.17 -5.08
C ASP A 456 -34.00 -1.66 -5.57
N ASN A 457 -33.20 -2.26 -4.69
CA ASN A 457 -31.82 -2.67 -4.87
C ASN A 457 -30.79 -1.53 -4.96
N SER A 458 -31.17 -0.28 -4.69
CA SER A 458 -30.20 0.81 -4.50
C SER A 458 -29.28 0.48 -3.32
N ILE A 459 -28.03 0.92 -3.43
CA ILE A 459 -27.01 0.73 -2.40
C ILE A 459 -26.70 2.09 -1.82
N TYR A 460 -26.79 2.20 -0.50
CA TYR A 460 -26.39 3.40 0.20
C TYR A 460 -25.41 3.06 1.33
N THR A 461 -24.53 4.01 1.62
CA THR A 461 -23.47 3.87 2.60
C THR A 461 -23.53 4.99 3.61
N PHE A 462 -23.39 4.68 4.90
CA PHE A 462 -23.37 5.68 5.96
C PHE A 462 -22.40 5.30 7.08
N ASN A 463 -21.85 6.28 7.78
CA ASN A 463 -21.09 6.03 9.00
C ASN A 463 -22.02 5.72 10.18
N PRO A 464 -21.64 4.83 11.11
CA PRO A 464 -22.45 4.55 12.28
C PRO A 464 -22.59 5.77 13.20
N ASN A 465 -23.78 5.91 13.79
CA ASN A 465 -24.06 6.95 14.78
C ASN A 465 -23.47 6.63 16.16
N ILE A 466 -23.22 5.34 16.43
CA ILE A 466 -22.50 4.89 17.63
C ILE A 466 -21.00 4.90 17.39
N GLU A 467 -20.20 5.01 18.46
CA GLU A 467 -18.77 4.70 18.35
C GLU A 467 -18.58 3.21 18.07
N THR A 468 -17.60 2.87 17.24
CA THR A 468 -17.24 1.49 16.91
C THR A 468 -15.94 1.08 17.58
N TYR A 469 -15.02 2.02 17.79
CA TYR A 469 -13.73 1.73 18.42
C TYR A 469 -13.89 1.19 19.85
N GLY A 470 -13.52 -0.07 20.06
CA GLY A 470 -13.61 -0.75 21.35
C GLY A 470 -15.03 -1.15 21.80
N GLU A 471 -16.06 -0.86 21.01
CA GLU A 471 -17.48 -1.06 21.35
C GLU A 471 -17.82 -2.55 21.58
N ASP A 472 -18.90 -2.81 22.31
CA ASP A 472 -19.37 -4.18 22.54
C ASP A 472 -19.86 -4.84 21.23
N LEU A 473 -19.45 -6.10 21.02
CA LEU A 473 -19.75 -6.83 19.79
C LEU A 473 -21.25 -7.12 19.62
N GLN A 474 -22.00 -7.31 20.70
CA GLN A 474 -23.45 -7.56 20.59
C GLN A 474 -24.16 -6.28 20.16
N LYS A 475 -23.80 -5.15 20.77
CA LYS A 475 -24.34 -3.84 20.39
C LYS A 475 -23.97 -3.47 18.96
N LEU A 476 -22.71 -3.68 18.54
CA LEU A 476 -22.27 -3.42 17.18
C LEU A 476 -22.96 -4.37 16.18
N SER A 477 -23.11 -5.65 16.52
CA SER A 477 -23.86 -6.63 15.73
C SER A 477 -25.30 -6.21 15.53
N ALA A 478 -25.96 -5.79 16.62
CA ALA A 478 -27.32 -5.29 16.56
C ALA A 478 -27.40 -4.09 15.62
N TYR A 479 -26.50 -3.13 15.75
CA TYR A 479 -26.50 -1.94 14.91
C TYR A 479 -26.27 -2.24 13.41
N VAL A 480 -25.29 -3.08 13.07
CA VAL A 480 -24.88 -3.34 11.68
C VAL A 480 -25.81 -4.34 10.97
N PHE A 481 -26.36 -5.31 11.70
CA PHE A 481 -27.03 -6.47 11.09
C PHE A 481 -28.50 -6.61 11.42
N PHE A 482 -29.08 -5.82 12.35
CA PHE A 482 -30.53 -5.83 12.51
C PHE A 482 -31.20 -5.36 11.22
N SER A 483 -31.93 -6.26 10.58
CA SER A 483 -33.02 -5.88 9.69
C SER A 483 -34.33 -6.04 10.44
N LYS A 484 -35.24 -5.10 10.21
CA LYS A 484 -36.67 -5.23 10.53
C LYS A 484 -37.26 -6.58 10.03
N ASP A 485 -36.77 -7.11 8.90
CA ASP A 485 -37.24 -8.37 8.30
C ASP A 485 -36.85 -9.65 9.04
N ARG A 486 -35.68 -9.71 9.71
CA ARG A 486 -35.32 -10.92 10.48
C ARG A 486 -36.12 -10.99 11.77
N GLU A 487 -36.38 -9.83 12.37
CA GLU A 487 -37.29 -9.71 13.49
C GLU A 487 -38.70 -10.15 13.11
N SER A 488 -39.21 -9.77 11.92
CA SER A 488 -40.58 -10.13 11.51
C SER A 488 -40.78 -11.65 11.41
N LYS A 489 -39.89 -12.39 10.73
CA LYS A 489 -39.99 -13.86 10.58
C LYS A 489 -39.78 -14.60 11.89
N TYR A 490 -38.81 -14.15 12.70
CA TYR A 490 -38.55 -14.74 14.01
C TYR A 490 -39.73 -14.49 14.98
N ASN A 491 -40.23 -13.25 15.02
CA ASN A 491 -41.41 -12.88 15.79
C ASN A 491 -42.66 -13.59 15.28
N GLU A 492 -42.81 -13.82 13.97
CA GLU A 492 -43.90 -14.59 13.39
C GLU A 492 -43.85 -16.06 13.85
N LYS A 493 -42.66 -16.67 13.85
CA LYS A 493 -42.46 -18.03 14.38
C LYS A 493 -42.78 -18.11 15.87
N ILE A 494 -42.32 -17.15 16.67
CA ILE A 494 -42.66 -17.04 18.10
C ILE A 494 -44.18 -16.88 18.28
N LYS A 495 -44.82 -16.00 17.52
CA LYS A 495 -46.28 -15.82 17.56
C LYS A 495 -47.03 -17.10 17.19
N ASN A 496 -46.57 -17.83 16.18
CA ASN A 496 -47.19 -19.08 15.76
C ASN A 496 -47.02 -20.21 16.78
N ILE A 497 -45.90 -20.26 17.51
CA ILE A 497 -45.71 -21.16 18.64
C ILE A 497 -46.62 -20.73 19.80
N ALA A 498 -46.66 -19.45 20.14
CA ALA A 498 -47.51 -18.91 21.21
C ALA A 498 -49.00 -19.23 20.98
N LYS A 499 -49.48 -19.25 19.73
CA LYS A 499 -50.85 -19.63 19.38
C LYS A 499 -51.22 -21.09 19.74
N ARG A 500 -50.24 -21.98 19.95
CA ARG A 500 -50.48 -23.39 20.30
C ARG A 500 -50.78 -23.60 21.78
N TYR A 501 -50.51 -22.60 22.62
CA TYR A 501 -50.61 -22.72 24.08
C TYR A 501 -51.57 -21.67 24.64
N ASN A 502 -52.39 -22.07 25.59
CA ASN A 502 -53.36 -21.18 26.23
C ASN A 502 -52.79 -20.49 27.49
N THR A 503 -51.84 -21.12 28.18
CA THR A 503 -51.21 -20.57 29.38
C THR A 503 -49.69 -20.69 29.32
N LYS A 504 -49.01 -19.83 30.10
CA LYS A 504 -47.55 -19.90 30.28
C LYS A 504 -47.14 -21.23 30.90
N LYS A 505 -48.00 -21.81 31.75
CA LYS A 505 -47.74 -23.08 32.41
C LYS A 505 -47.71 -24.22 31.39
N ASP A 506 -48.68 -24.28 30.48
CA ASP A 506 -48.72 -25.30 29.41
C ASP A 506 -47.47 -25.23 28.51
N LEU A 507 -47.00 -24.02 28.20
CA LEU A 507 -45.78 -23.81 27.43
C LEU A 507 -44.54 -24.34 28.16
N ILE A 508 -44.43 -24.06 29.46
CA ILE A 508 -43.29 -24.47 30.28
C ILE A 508 -43.33 -25.99 30.46
N ASP A 509 -44.47 -26.57 30.81
CA ASP A 509 -44.60 -28.01 31.03
C ASP A 509 -44.25 -28.82 29.76
N ASP A 510 -44.52 -28.28 28.57
CA ASP A 510 -44.22 -28.92 27.28
C ASP A 510 -42.78 -28.66 26.78
N LEU A 511 -42.19 -27.46 27.01
CA LEU A 511 -40.94 -27.04 26.34
C LEU A 511 -39.77 -26.65 27.27
N HIS A 512 -39.91 -26.76 28.60
CA HIS A 512 -38.90 -26.34 29.59
C HIS A 512 -37.55 -27.10 29.49
N GLY A 513 -37.51 -28.25 28.82
CA GLY A 513 -36.27 -28.98 28.51
C GLY A 513 -35.69 -28.71 27.12
N ASP A 514 -36.52 -28.24 26.19
CA ASP A 514 -36.18 -28.16 24.77
C ASP A 514 -35.73 -26.75 24.34
N LEU A 515 -36.18 -25.72 25.06
CA LEU A 515 -35.91 -24.32 24.72
C LEU A 515 -35.21 -23.56 25.86
N SER A 516 -34.36 -22.60 25.49
CA SER A 516 -33.74 -21.69 26.46
C SER A 516 -34.80 -20.85 27.19
N TYR A 517 -34.53 -20.51 28.46
CA TYR A 517 -35.40 -19.66 29.27
C TYR A 517 -35.72 -18.32 28.59
N SER A 518 -34.74 -17.71 27.91
CA SER A 518 -34.93 -16.45 27.17
C SER A 518 -35.98 -16.55 26.05
N LEU A 519 -36.06 -17.71 25.40
CA LEU A 519 -37.00 -17.98 24.32
C LEU A 519 -38.39 -18.33 24.88
N LEU A 520 -38.44 -19.13 25.95
CA LEU A 520 -39.69 -19.42 26.67
C LEU A 520 -40.34 -18.14 27.18
N SER A 521 -39.56 -17.24 27.78
CA SER A 521 -40.06 -15.93 28.23
C SER A 521 -40.67 -15.12 27.08
N ARG A 522 -39.98 -15.04 25.92
CA ARG A 522 -40.49 -14.31 24.75
C ARG A 522 -41.77 -14.91 24.16
N ILE A 523 -41.89 -16.24 24.14
CA ILE A 523 -43.13 -16.91 23.69
C ILE A 523 -44.24 -16.64 24.70
N ALA A 524 -43.95 -16.74 26.00
CA ALA A 524 -44.89 -16.45 27.08
C ALA A 524 -45.43 -15.02 27.03
N ASP A 525 -44.59 -14.02 26.72
CA ASP A 525 -45.02 -12.64 26.53
C ASP A 525 -46.02 -12.50 25.36
N LYS A 526 -45.82 -13.26 24.28
CA LYS A 526 -46.77 -13.29 23.15
C LYS A 526 -48.09 -14.00 23.46
N ILE A 527 -48.12 -14.97 24.38
CA ILE A 527 -49.36 -15.57 24.88
C ILE A 527 -50.19 -14.51 25.61
N ASP A 528 -49.56 -13.67 26.43
CA ASP A 528 -50.25 -12.60 27.16
C ASP A 528 -50.76 -11.50 26.22
N GLU A 529 -50.00 -11.12 25.20
CA GLU A 529 -50.44 -10.16 24.17
C GLU A 529 -51.67 -10.66 23.40
N ASN A 530 -51.72 -11.96 23.06
CA ASN A 530 -52.87 -12.57 22.37
C ASN A 530 -54.13 -12.63 23.24
N LYS A 531 -53.99 -12.63 24.58
CA LYS A 531 -55.13 -12.58 25.52
C LYS A 531 -55.72 -11.18 25.67
N LYS A 532 -54.91 -10.13 25.47
CA LYS A 532 -55.35 -8.73 25.54
C LYS A 532 -56.03 -8.22 24.26
N THR A 533 -55.93 -8.97 23.16
CA THR A 533 -56.46 -8.62 21.84
C THR A 533 -57.73 -9.42 21.46
N LYS A 534 -58.19 -10.31 22.34
CA LYS A 534 -59.54 -10.89 22.34
C LYS A 534 -60.37 -10.18 23.38
#